data_AF-A0A3N4I9B1-F1
#
_entry.id   AF-A0A3N4I9B1-F1
#
_cell.length_a   1.000
_cell.length_b   1.000
_cell.length_c   1.000
_cell.angle_alpha   90.00
_cell.angle_beta   90.00
_cell.angle_gamma   90.00
#
_symmetry.space_group_name_H-M   'P 1'
#
loop_
_entity.id
_entity.type
_entity.pdbx_description
1 polymer ?
#
loop_
_entity_poly.entity_id
_entity_poly.type
_entity_poly.pdbx_seq_one_letter_code
_entity_poly.pdbx_strand_id
1 'polypeptide(L)'
;MVSSNNIQFTILDSTGTPLPEYDNPFPSEEDVKNGVASCYVETPPATSPQTFTIKINTIKPLNYNETLGYYFDAFFDGVKSAHGTTIGEFRSARKGNDKEVVIDSFHEVDNRGAKITDKELVFKPMDMANDGGSLAAMRRAENAGFNPQDIGSIKLKFAEVIERPRCGVARYQSAHLGAVGGKVNEKALKGNSSSHSIGGGKTLAIKDASKASLLKCSPKWYEVKIFYRSRESLQNIGLVKRDPKPEVKSDPAGRKGKPKPEVITIDDSDDEAPAPASRLVKPERGVKREREGTVAVKSEKRVKKEASVPKVVDMTADD
;
A
#
# COMPACT_ATOMS: atom_id res chain seq x y z
N MET A 1 -10.87 18.15 6.89
CA MET A 1 -11.20 17.84 5.48
C MET A 1 -10.07 18.36 4.63
N VAL A 2 -9.50 17.52 3.76
CA VAL A 2 -8.48 17.95 2.79
C VAL A 2 -9.12 18.19 1.42
N SER A 3 -8.68 19.21 0.70
CA SER A 3 -9.21 19.55 -0.62
C SER A 3 -8.10 19.88 -1.61
N SER A 4 -8.29 19.49 -2.87
CA SER A 4 -7.41 19.83 -3.98
C SER A 4 -8.22 19.94 -5.28
N ASN A 5 -7.97 20.98 -6.07
CA ASN A 5 -8.54 21.17 -7.42
C ASN A 5 -10.07 20.94 -7.52
N ASN A 6 -10.86 21.67 -6.72
CA ASN A 6 -12.33 21.55 -6.64
C ASN A 6 -12.86 20.20 -6.07
N ILE A 7 -11.98 19.34 -5.57
CA ILE A 7 -12.35 18.07 -4.94
C ILE A 7 -12.04 18.12 -3.45
N GLN A 8 -12.95 17.60 -2.63
CA GLN A 8 -12.82 17.44 -1.19
C GLN A 8 -12.85 15.95 -0.84
N PHE A 9 -11.99 15.56 0.08
CA PHE A 9 -11.85 14.19 0.55
C PHE A 9 -12.16 14.14 2.05
N THR A 10 -12.88 13.10 2.47
CA THR A 10 -13.23 12.88 3.86
C THR A 10 -13.18 11.38 4.15
N ILE A 11 -12.50 11.00 5.23
CA ILE A 11 -12.50 9.62 5.71
C ILE A 11 -13.65 9.46 6.70
N LEU A 12 -14.54 8.51 6.42
CA LEU A 12 -15.70 8.19 7.26
C LEU A 12 -15.47 6.86 7.96
N ASP A 13 -15.88 6.75 9.21
CA ASP A 13 -15.89 5.50 9.94
C ASP A 13 -17.04 4.57 9.48
N SER A 14 -17.14 3.41 10.13
CA SER A 14 -18.21 2.41 9.89
C SER A 14 -19.65 2.93 10.05
N THR A 15 -19.83 4.05 10.77
CA THR A 15 -21.14 4.69 11.02
C THR A 15 -21.44 5.81 10.02
N GLY A 16 -20.49 6.14 9.14
CA GLY A 16 -20.56 7.28 8.24
C GLY A 16 -20.15 8.61 8.88
N THR A 17 -19.57 8.58 10.09
CA THR A 17 -19.11 9.78 10.80
C THR A 17 -17.69 10.14 10.32
N PRO A 18 -17.40 11.41 9.99
CA PRO A 18 -16.04 11.84 9.66
C PRO A 18 -15.06 11.59 10.80
N LEU A 19 -13.91 10.98 10.47
CA LEU A 19 -12.82 10.85 11.42
C LEU A 19 -12.18 12.22 11.72
N PRO A 20 -11.61 12.42 12.92
CA PRO A 20 -10.89 13.65 13.23
C PRO A 20 -9.72 13.87 12.25
N GLU A 21 -9.68 15.06 11.65
CA GLU A 21 -8.63 15.46 10.70
C GLU A 21 -7.81 16.62 11.25
N TYR A 22 -6.51 16.61 10.97
CA TYR A 22 -5.56 17.64 11.39
C TYR A 22 -4.70 18.08 10.20
N ASP A 23 -4.35 19.35 10.13
CA ASP A 23 -3.45 19.87 9.09
C ASP A 23 -2.09 19.16 9.16
N ASN A 24 -1.40 19.05 8.02
CA ASN A 24 -0.01 18.60 7.99
C ASN A 24 0.94 19.80 8.13
N PRO A 25 1.56 20.05 9.30
CA PRO A 25 2.51 21.14 9.48
C PRO A 25 3.90 20.82 8.89
N PHE A 26 4.13 19.59 8.44
CA PHE A 26 5.41 19.10 7.94
C PHE A 26 5.28 18.51 6.52
N PRO A 27 4.79 19.27 5.52
CA PRO A 27 4.78 18.80 4.14
C PRO A 27 6.22 18.61 3.64
N SER A 28 6.46 17.55 2.86
CA SER A 28 7.78 17.38 2.24
C SER A 28 8.04 18.48 1.20
N GLU A 29 9.31 18.82 0.96
CA GLU A 29 9.67 19.82 -0.05
C GLU A 29 9.14 19.44 -1.44
N GLU A 30 9.16 18.14 -1.76
CA GLU A 30 8.60 17.61 -3.00
C GLU A 30 7.08 17.79 -3.07
N ASP A 31 6.37 17.55 -1.97
CA ASP A 31 4.92 17.75 -1.90
C ASP A 31 4.53 19.21 -2.11
N VAL A 32 5.26 20.14 -1.48
CA VAL A 32 5.03 21.58 -1.67
C VAL A 32 5.29 21.97 -3.12
N LYS A 33 6.41 21.52 -3.70
CA LYS A 33 6.77 21.82 -5.10
C LYS A 33 5.74 21.29 -6.09
N ASN A 34 5.17 20.12 -5.82
CA ASN A 34 4.20 19.46 -6.69
C ASN A 34 2.75 19.87 -6.38
N GLY A 35 2.51 20.73 -5.38
CA GLY A 35 1.17 21.16 -4.99
C GLY A 35 0.31 20.02 -4.41
N VAL A 36 0.95 19.05 -3.74
CA VAL A 36 0.28 17.90 -3.10
C VAL A 36 -0.36 18.37 -1.80
N ALA A 37 -1.69 18.25 -1.72
CA ALA A 37 -2.39 18.52 -0.46
C ALA A 37 -2.23 17.33 0.49
N SER A 38 -2.05 17.61 1.79
CA SER A 38 -1.92 16.54 2.78
C SER A 38 -2.51 16.88 4.13
N CYS A 39 -2.96 15.84 4.85
CA CYS A 39 -3.49 15.96 6.21
C CYS A 39 -3.21 14.69 7.03
N TYR A 40 -3.44 14.77 8.34
CA TYR A 40 -3.47 13.63 9.25
C TYR A 40 -4.90 13.27 9.64
N VAL A 41 -5.14 11.97 9.87
CA VAL A 41 -6.42 11.44 10.35
C VAL A 41 -6.19 10.56 11.57
N GLU A 42 -7.02 10.73 12.60
CA GLU A 42 -7.01 9.88 13.79
C GLU A 42 -7.75 8.57 13.52
N THR A 43 -7.05 7.44 13.62
CA THR A 43 -7.68 6.12 13.50
C THR A 43 -8.53 5.81 14.73
N PRO A 44 -9.65 5.09 14.58
CA PRO A 44 -10.47 4.67 15.71
C PRO A 44 -9.64 3.85 16.72
N PRO A 45 -9.97 3.87 18.03
CA PRO A 45 -9.32 3.00 19.01
C PRO A 45 -9.44 1.52 18.63
N ALA A 46 -8.42 0.71 18.90
CA ALA A 46 -8.41 -0.72 18.52
C ALA A 46 -9.60 -1.56 19.05
N THR A 47 -10.28 -1.07 20.09
CA THR A 47 -11.50 -1.66 20.66
C THR A 47 -12.78 -1.37 19.85
N SER A 48 -12.72 -0.48 18.88
CA SER A 48 -13.85 -0.03 18.05
C SER A 48 -13.73 -0.54 16.61
N PRO A 49 -14.83 -0.55 15.82
CA PRO A 49 -14.80 -0.92 14.42
C PRO A 49 -13.77 -0.09 13.65
N GLN A 50 -12.90 -0.79 12.94
CA GLN A 50 -11.79 -0.18 12.18
C GLN A 50 -12.09 -0.02 10.70
N THR A 51 -13.31 -0.36 10.26
CA THR A 51 -13.73 -0.23 8.87
C THR A 51 -13.94 1.24 8.55
N PHE A 52 -13.56 1.65 7.34
CA PHE A 52 -13.67 3.03 6.91
C PHE A 52 -14.01 3.13 5.42
N THR A 53 -14.49 4.29 5.01
CA THR A 53 -14.71 4.63 3.60
C THR A 53 -14.13 6.01 3.29
N ILE A 54 -13.83 6.26 2.02
CA ILE A 54 -13.35 7.57 1.54
C ILE A 54 -14.47 8.20 0.74
N LYS A 55 -15.06 9.27 1.26
CA LYS A 55 -16.02 10.10 0.55
C LYS A 55 -15.28 11.18 -0.23
N ILE A 56 -15.57 11.29 -1.52
CA ILE A 56 -14.97 12.26 -2.43
C ILE A 56 -16.10 13.11 -3.01
N ASN A 57 -16.05 14.41 -2.75
CA ASN A 57 -17.07 15.36 -3.20
C ASN A 57 -16.47 16.46 -4.06
N THR A 58 -17.23 16.95 -5.03
CA THR A 58 -16.91 18.19 -5.73
C THR A 58 -17.37 19.39 -4.89
N ILE A 59 -16.49 20.37 -4.67
CA ILE A 59 -16.82 21.58 -3.88
C ILE A 59 -17.81 22.47 -4.66
N LYS A 60 -17.53 22.68 -5.95
CA LYS A 60 -18.43 23.32 -6.92
C LYS A 60 -18.96 22.26 -7.88
N PRO A 61 -20.22 22.38 -8.34
CA PRO A 61 -20.76 21.50 -9.39
C PRO A 61 -19.84 21.46 -10.62
N LEU A 62 -19.70 20.28 -11.23
CA LEU A 62 -18.93 20.11 -12.45
C LEU A 62 -19.64 20.76 -13.63
N ASN A 63 -18.92 21.54 -14.43
CA ASN A 63 -19.41 22.02 -15.72
C ASN A 63 -19.08 20.97 -16.79
N TYR A 64 -20.07 20.17 -17.20
CA TYR A 64 -19.84 19.09 -18.18
C TYR A 64 -19.52 19.56 -19.60
N ASN A 65 -19.66 20.86 -19.87
CA ASN A 65 -19.16 21.45 -21.11
C ASN A 65 -17.64 21.67 -21.08
N GLU A 66 -17.04 21.71 -19.89
CA GLU A 66 -15.60 21.92 -19.69
C GLU A 66 -14.88 20.62 -19.33
N THR A 67 -15.51 19.77 -18.51
CA THR A 67 -14.90 18.55 -17.98
C THR A 67 -15.83 17.36 -18.09
N LEU A 68 -15.31 16.17 -18.40
CA LEU A 68 -16.13 14.95 -18.36
C LEU A 68 -16.17 14.31 -16.95
N GLY A 69 -15.47 14.92 -16.00
CA GLY A 69 -15.32 14.45 -14.64
C GLY A 69 -13.88 14.10 -14.28
N TYR A 70 -13.70 13.36 -13.19
CA TYR A 70 -12.40 12.98 -12.64
C TYR A 70 -12.30 11.47 -12.46
N TYR A 71 -11.11 10.94 -12.72
CA TYR A 71 -10.71 9.57 -12.43
C TYR A 71 -9.72 9.56 -11.27
N PHE A 72 -9.89 8.63 -10.34
CA PHE A 72 -9.16 8.52 -9.08
C PHE A 72 -8.48 7.15 -8.99
N ASP A 73 -7.16 7.16 -8.88
CA ASP A 73 -6.36 6.00 -8.47
C ASP A 73 -6.07 6.10 -6.97
N ALA A 74 -6.46 5.07 -6.22
CA ALA A 74 -6.21 4.98 -4.79
C ALA A 74 -5.03 4.05 -4.50
N PHE A 75 -4.16 4.49 -3.60
CA PHE A 75 -3.02 3.75 -3.08
C PHE A 75 -3.16 3.68 -1.57
N PHE A 76 -3.02 2.47 -1.02
CA PHE A 76 -3.12 2.19 0.41
C PHE A 76 -1.81 1.56 0.84
N ASP A 77 -1.07 2.24 1.72
CA ASP A 77 0.29 1.84 2.11
C ASP A 77 1.21 1.59 0.91
N GLY A 78 1.13 2.46 -0.10
CA GLY A 78 1.89 2.34 -1.34
C GLY A 78 1.36 1.29 -2.33
N VAL A 79 0.38 0.47 -1.95
CA VAL A 79 -0.23 -0.51 -2.86
C VAL A 79 -1.38 0.11 -3.63
N LYS A 80 -1.23 0.17 -4.96
CA LYS A 80 -2.29 0.65 -5.87
C LYS A 80 -3.49 -0.31 -5.87
N SER A 81 -4.70 0.21 -5.72
CA SER A 81 -5.91 -0.57 -5.98
C SER A 81 -6.01 -0.92 -7.46
N ALA A 82 -6.39 -2.15 -7.78
CA ALA A 82 -6.41 -2.61 -9.17
C ALA A 82 -7.39 -1.84 -10.07
N HIS A 83 -8.41 -1.23 -9.46
CA HIS A 83 -9.43 -0.46 -10.16
C HIS A 83 -9.60 0.91 -9.50
N GLY A 84 -9.56 1.97 -10.32
CA GLY A 84 -9.84 3.33 -9.87
C GLY A 84 -11.33 3.64 -9.78
N THR A 85 -11.65 4.84 -9.35
CA THR A 85 -13.02 5.32 -9.19
C THR A 85 -13.25 6.58 -10.04
N THR A 86 -14.50 6.86 -10.41
CA THR A 86 -14.83 8.04 -11.24
C THR A 86 -15.94 8.86 -10.62
N ILE A 87 -15.84 10.19 -10.77
CA ILE A 87 -16.95 11.15 -10.64
C ILE A 87 -17.15 11.74 -12.03
N GLY A 88 -18.33 11.65 -12.64
CA GLY A 88 -18.54 12.24 -13.97
C GLY A 88 -19.79 11.78 -14.72
N GLU A 89 -20.05 12.45 -15.84
CA GLU A 89 -21.28 12.35 -16.65
C GLU A 89 -21.56 10.91 -17.13
N PHE A 90 -20.55 10.07 -17.35
CA PHE A 90 -20.76 8.71 -17.85
C PHE A 90 -21.39 7.76 -16.82
N ARG A 91 -21.51 8.17 -15.56
CA ARG A 91 -22.27 7.42 -14.54
C ARG A 91 -23.78 7.70 -14.58
N SER A 92 -24.25 8.63 -15.42
CA SER A 92 -25.63 9.17 -15.47
C SER A 92 -26.76 8.16 -15.72
N ALA A 93 -26.48 6.86 -15.87
CA ALA A 93 -27.53 5.84 -15.76
C ALA A 93 -27.99 5.62 -14.30
N ARG A 94 -27.18 5.99 -13.29
CA ARG A 94 -27.56 5.93 -11.87
C ARG A 94 -28.00 7.31 -11.40
N LYS A 95 -29.32 7.50 -11.34
CA LYS A 95 -30.00 8.68 -10.79
C LYS A 95 -29.30 9.22 -9.53
N GLY A 96 -28.72 10.42 -9.62
CA GLY A 96 -28.97 11.44 -8.60
C GLY A 96 -27.81 11.97 -7.78
N ASN A 97 -26.53 11.61 -8.00
CA ASN A 97 -25.45 12.27 -7.25
C ASN A 97 -24.12 12.34 -8.01
N ASP A 98 -24.10 13.19 -9.04
CA ASP A 98 -22.91 13.55 -9.83
C ASP A 98 -21.83 14.30 -9.03
N LYS A 99 -22.11 14.61 -7.77
CA LYS A 99 -21.24 15.39 -6.87
C LYS A 99 -20.39 14.53 -5.96
N GLU A 100 -20.69 13.24 -5.84
CA GLU A 100 -20.15 12.38 -4.79
C GLU A 100 -19.79 11.00 -5.32
N VAL A 101 -18.64 10.50 -4.89
CA VAL A 101 -18.32 9.07 -4.99
C VAL A 101 -17.68 8.60 -3.69
N VAL A 102 -17.90 7.33 -3.38
CA VAL A 102 -17.34 6.67 -2.20
C VAL A 102 -16.40 5.56 -2.67
N ILE A 103 -15.21 5.52 -2.07
CA ILE A 103 -14.30 4.38 -2.13
C ILE A 103 -14.47 3.61 -0.81
N ASP A 104 -15.16 2.47 -0.87
CA ASP A 104 -15.46 1.61 0.27
C ASP A 104 -14.66 0.30 0.27
N SER A 105 -13.88 0.09 -0.79
CA SER A 105 -13.22 -1.18 -1.04
C SER A 105 -11.86 -1.02 -1.72
N PHE A 106 -11.00 -1.98 -1.46
CA PHE A 106 -9.80 -2.26 -2.21
C PHE A 106 -10.07 -3.36 -3.23
N HIS A 107 -9.81 -3.06 -4.50
CA HIS A 107 -9.90 -4.02 -5.59
C HIS A 107 -8.61 -4.83 -5.71
N GLU A 108 -8.69 -6.12 -5.36
CA GLU A 108 -7.65 -7.12 -5.62
C GLU A 108 -7.91 -7.80 -6.96
N VAL A 109 -6.84 -8.15 -7.66
CA VAL A 109 -6.94 -8.93 -8.90
C VAL A 109 -6.23 -10.24 -8.74
N ASP A 110 -6.89 -11.33 -9.12
CA ASP A 110 -6.29 -12.65 -9.06
C ASP A 110 -5.04 -12.75 -9.96
N ASN A 111 -4.19 -13.75 -9.70
CA ASN A 111 -2.93 -13.92 -10.44
C ASN A 111 -3.12 -14.10 -11.96
N ARG A 112 -4.35 -14.38 -12.40
CA ARG A 112 -4.70 -14.58 -13.82
C ARG A 112 -5.32 -13.34 -14.46
N GLY A 113 -5.59 -12.28 -13.70
CA GLY A 113 -6.29 -11.10 -14.20
C GLY A 113 -7.76 -11.34 -14.56
N ALA A 114 -8.33 -12.47 -14.14
CA ALA A 114 -9.65 -12.93 -14.54
C ALA A 114 -10.75 -12.51 -13.56
N LYS A 115 -10.41 -12.31 -12.28
CA LYS A 115 -11.37 -11.93 -11.25
C LYS A 115 -10.87 -10.74 -10.44
N ILE A 116 -11.80 -9.82 -10.18
CA ILE A 116 -11.63 -8.71 -9.25
C ILE A 116 -12.35 -9.07 -7.95
N THR A 117 -11.65 -8.98 -6.83
CA THR A 117 -12.23 -9.17 -5.49
C THR A 117 -12.24 -7.85 -4.76
N ASP A 118 -13.42 -7.40 -4.35
CA ASP A 118 -13.60 -6.17 -3.59
C ASP A 118 -13.46 -6.50 -2.10
N LYS A 119 -12.43 -5.95 -1.45
CA LYS A 119 -12.16 -6.12 -0.02
C LYS A 119 -12.54 -4.86 0.73
N GLU A 120 -13.26 -5.00 1.83
CA GLU A 120 -13.53 -3.90 2.75
C GLU A 120 -12.22 -3.26 3.24
N LEU A 121 -12.21 -1.93 3.37
CA LEU A 121 -11.08 -1.17 3.89
C LEU A 121 -11.10 -1.16 5.42
N VAL A 122 -10.00 -1.59 6.05
CA VAL A 122 -9.90 -1.72 7.51
C VAL A 122 -8.55 -1.21 8.00
N PHE A 123 -8.55 -0.33 9.00
CA PHE A 123 -7.35 -0.02 9.76
C PHE A 123 -6.98 -1.21 10.65
N LYS A 124 -5.75 -1.70 10.55
CA LYS A 124 -5.27 -2.81 11.38
C LYS A 124 -4.06 -2.35 12.16
N PRO A 125 -3.94 -2.68 13.46
CA PRO A 125 -2.69 -2.51 14.18
C PRO A 125 -1.56 -3.19 13.41
N MET A 126 -0.42 -2.53 13.33
CA MET A 126 0.70 -3.06 12.58
C MET A 126 1.41 -4.16 13.38
N ASP A 127 1.56 -5.33 12.77
CA ASP A 127 2.36 -6.40 13.35
C ASP A 127 3.85 -6.12 13.14
N MET A 128 4.55 -5.78 14.22
CA MET A 128 6.00 -5.57 14.18
C MET A 128 6.75 -6.90 14.30
N ALA A 129 7.78 -7.07 13.48
CA ALA A 129 8.69 -8.21 13.59
C ALA A 129 9.74 -7.89 14.65
N ASN A 130 9.94 -8.81 15.60
CA ASN A 130 11.17 -8.83 16.38
C ASN A 130 12.36 -8.92 15.42
N ASP A 131 13.51 -8.35 15.80
CA ASP A 131 14.73 -8.06 15.01
C ASP A 131 15.27 -9.15 14.04
N GLY A 132 14.71 -10.36 14.04
CA GLY A 132 15.00 -11.44 13.07
C GLY A 132 14.02 -11.56 11.90
N GLY A 133 13.08 -10.62 11.71
CA GLY A 133 12.15 -10.61 10.58
C GLY A 133 12.87 -10.66 9.23
N SER A 134 12.44 -11.56 8.34
CA SER A 134 13.12 -11.90 7.08
C SER A 134 13.35 -10.67 6.18
N LEU A 135 14.57 -10.15 6.15
CA LEU A 135 15.05 -9.16 5.16
C LEU A 135 14.68 -9.54 3.72
N ALA A 136 14.53 -10.84 3.43
CA ALA A 136 14.13 -11.35 2.12
C ALA A 136 12.66 -11.05 1.77
N ALA A 137 11.77 -10.82 2.76
CA ALA A 137 10.41 -10.36 2.50
C ALA A 137 10.40 -8.88 2.13
N MET A 138 11.13 -8.04 2.88
CA MET A 138 11.25 -6.60 2.55
C MET A 138 11.92 -6.38 1.20
N ARG A 139 13.03 -7.07 0.89
CA ARG A 139 13.65 -6.98 -0.44
C ARG A 139 12.72 -7.37 -1.59
N ARG A 140 11.86 -8.38 -1.37
CA ARG A 140 10.85 -8.77 -2.37
C ARG A 140 9.77 -7.70 -2.53
N ALA A 141 9.35 -7.06 -1.44
CA ALA A 141 8.41 -5.95 -1.48
C ALA A 141 9.04 -4.72 -2.18
N GLU A 142 10.26 -4.33 -1.83
CA GLU A 142 11.00 -3.23 -2.48
C GLU A 142 11.16 -3.47 -3.98
N ASN A 143 11.54 -4.69 -4.39
CA ASN A 143 11.62 -5.06 -5.80
C ASN A 143 10.25 -5.03 -6.52
N ALA A 144 9.14 -5.13 -5.77
CA ALA A 144 7.80 -4.95 -6.28
C ALA A 144 7.35 -3.48 -6.30
N GLY A 145 8.25 -2.53 -6.00
CA GLY A 145 7.98 -1.10 -5.99
C GLY A 145 7.36 -0.59 -4.69
N PHE A 146 7.36 -1.39 -3.62
CA PHE A 146 6.90 -0.96 -2.31
C PHE A 146 7.90 0.00 -1.66
N ASN A 147 7.43 1.18 -1.25
CA ASN A 147 8.20 2.12 -0.45
C ASN A 147 7.74 2.07 1.02
N PRO A 148 8.61 1.68 1.98
CA PRO A 148 8.27 1.68 3.41
C PRO A 148 7.78 3.04 3.94
N GLN A 149 8.14 4.14 3.30
CA GLN A 149 7.67 5.48 3.66
C GLN A 149 6.19 5.71 3.36
N ASP A 150 5.62 4.94 2.44
CA ASP A 150 4.19 5.03 2.12
C ASP A 150 3.32 4.31 3.17
N ILE A 151 3.90 3.50 4.07
CA ILE A 151 3.17 2.85 5.16
C ILE A 151 2.53 3.91 6.07
N GLY A 152 1.26 3.70 6.43
CA GLY A 152 0.49 4.67 7.19
C GLY A 152 -0.07 5.79 6.31
N SER A 153 -0.14 5.62 4.99
CA SER A 153 -0.69 6.66 4.11
C SER A 153 -1.71 6.11 3.12
N ILE A 154 -2.72 6.93 2.87
CA ILE A 154 -3.63 6.80 1.75
C ILE A 154 -3.25 7.89 0.76
N LYS A 155 -2.91 7.49 -0.47
CA LYS A 155 -2.55 8.41 -1.55
C LYS A 155 -3.61 8.31 -2.64
N LEU A 156 -4.23 9.44 -2.96
CA LEU A 156 -5.24 9.56 -4.00
C LEU A 156 -4.65 10.39 -5.13
N LYS A 157 -4.40 9.75 -6.28
CA LYS A 157 -4.01 10.45 -7.49
C LYS A 157 -5.23 10.60 -8.38
N PHE A 158 -5.46 11.78 -8.92
CA PHE A 158 -6.60 12.01 -9.78
C PHE A 158 -6.29 12.95 -10.92
N ALA A 159 -7.00 12.72 -12.03
CA ALA A 159 -6.88 13.53 -13.23
C ALA A 159 -8.25 13.70 -13.86
N GLU A 160 -8.40 14.77 -14.61
CA GLU A 160 -9.58 15.04 -15.42
C GLU A 160 -9.74 13.99 -16.53
N VAL A 161 -10.96 13.55 -16.79
CA VAL A 161 -11.29 12.67 -17.91
C VAL A 161 -11.47 13.53 -19.17
N ILE A 162 -10.68 13.25 -20.20
CA ILE A 162 -10.67 14.05 -21.44
C ILE A 162 -11.38 13.35 -22.61
N GLU A 163 -11.67 12.05 -22.49
CA GLU A 163 -12.42 11.31 -23.51
C GLU A 163 -13.41 10.34 -22.88
N ARG A 164 -14.56 10.17 -23.54
CA ARG A 164 -15.57 9.20 -23.11
C ARG A 164 -14.96 7.79 -23.09
N PRO A 165 -15.27 6.96 -22.08
CA PRO A 165 -14.73 5.62 -21.99
C PRO A 165 -15.03 4.81 -23.24
N ARG A 166 -14.01 4.13 -23.76
CA ARG A 166 -14.16 3.12 -24.82
C ARG A 166 -14.20 1.74 -24.17
N CYS A 167 -15.07 0.86 -24.66
CA CYS A 167 -15.07 -0.53 -24.24
C CYS A 167 -13.77 -1.20 -24.69
N GLY A 168 -12.96 -1.67 -23.75
CA GLY A 168 -11.69 -2.34 -24.04
C GLY A 168 -11.41 -3.49 -23.09
N VAL A 169 -10.28 -4.14 -23.30
CA VAL A 169 -9.72 -5.10 -22.34
C VAL A 169 -8.68 -4.34 -21.53
N ALA A 170 -8.97 -3.97 -20.28
CA ALA A 170 -7.91 -3.48 -19.42
C ALA A 170 -7.01 -4.63 -19.01
N ARG A 171 -5.71 -4.34 -18.95
CA ARG A 171 -4.75 -5.19 -18.27
C ARG A 171 -4.64 -4.69 -16.85
N TYR A 172 -5.19 -5.48 -15.93
CA TYR A 172 -5.03 -5.21 -14.51
C TYR A 172 -3.65 -5.68 -14.04
N GLN A 173 -2.98 -4.86 -13.25
CA GLN A 173 -1.83 -5.32 -12.49
C GLN A 173 -2.34 -6.12 -11.29
N SER A 174 -1.71 -7.26 -11.02
CA SER A 174 -1.97 -8.02 -9.79
C SER A 174 -1.67 -7.12 -8.59
N ALA A 175 -2.68 -6.89 -7.76
CA ALA A 175 -2.57 -6.10 -6.54
C ALA A 175 -3.21 -6.92 -5.41
N HIS A 176 -2.47 -7.08 -4.32
CA HIS A 176 -2.93 -7.79 -3.12
C HIS A 176 -2.75 -6.88 -1.92
N LEU A 177 -3.85 -6.56 -1.24
CA LEU A 177 -3.80 -5.76 -0.02
C LEU A 177 -3.29 -6.66 1.10
N GLY A 178 -2.19 -6.27 1.74
CA GLY A 178 -1.51 -7.14 2.70
C GLY A 178 -0.37 -7.98 2.11
N ALA A 179 0.12 -7.67 0.90
CA ALA A 179 1.52 -8.01 0.55
C ALA A 179 2.53 -7.35 1.54
N VAL A 180 2.10 -6.26 2.18
CA VAL A 180 2.74 -5.61 3.34
C VAL A 180 2.33 -6.23 4.68
N GLY A 181 1.34 -7.13 4.70
CA GLY A 181 0.85 -7.85 5.89
C GLY A 181 1.83 -8.89 6.44
N GLY A 182 3.07 -8.87 5.96
CA GLY A 182 4.19 -9.44 6.70
C GLY A 182 4.53 -8.56 7.89
N LYS A 183 5.23 -9.14 8.87
CA LYS A 183 5.73 -8.37 10.00
C LYS A 183 6.65 -7.26 9.51
N VAL A 184 6.36 -6.00 9.81
CA VAL A 184 7.19 -4.86 9.40
C VAL A 184 8.37 -4.74 10.38
N ASN A 185 9.56 -4.50 9.86
CA ASN A 185 10.72 -4.26 10.71
C ASN A 185 10.63 -2.85 11.29
N GLU A 186 10.67 -2.73 12.61
CA GLU A 186 10.63 -1.45 13.32
C GLU A 186 11.69 -0.46 12.83
N LYS A 187 12.88 -0.95 12.41
CA LYS A 187 13.95 -0.12 11.85
C LYS A 187 13.54 0.57 10.54
N ALA A 188 12.71 -0.08 9.72
CA ALA A 188 12.21 0.51 8.47
C ALA A 188 11.12 1.56 8.72
N LEU A 189 10.47 1.51 9.88
CA LEU A 189 9.47 2.49 10.33
C LEU A 189 10.08 3.62 11.16
N LYS A 190 11.38 3.58 11.45
CA LYS A 190 12.01 4.59 12.30
C LYS A 190 11.84 5.97 11.66
N GLY A 191 11.14 6.86 12.37
CA GLY A 191 10.78 8.21 11.89
C GLY A 191 9.40 8.30 11.23
N ASN A 192 8.80 7.18 10.85
CA ASN A 192 7.42 7.11 10.39
C ASN A 192 6.56 6.66 11.59
N SER A 193 5.91 7.60 12.29
CA SER A 193 5.11 7.32 13.52
C SER A 193 3.85 6.46 13.28
N SER A 194 3.83 5.65 12.22
CA SER A 194 2.71 4.79 11.83
C SER A 194 2.51 3.67 12.83
N SER A 195 1.30 3.58 13.37
CA SER A 195 0.88 2.52 14.30
C SER A 195 -0.06 1.51 13.66
N HIS A 196 -0.57 1.82 12.47
CA HIS A 196 -1.58 1.03 11.77
C HIS A 196 -1.15 0.80 10.32
N SER A 197 -1.64 -0.27 9.72
CA SER A 197 -1.65 -0.52 8.29
C SER A 197 -3.10 -0.62 7.78
N ILE A 198 -3.31 -0.54 6.48
CA ILE A 198 -4.60 -0.81 5.85
C ILE A 198 -4.60 -2.24 5.34
N GLY A 199 -5.53 -3.03 5.86
CA GLY A 199 -5.72 -4.42 5.48
C GLY A 199 -7.05 -4.66 4.79
N GLY A 200 -7.13 -5.77 4.04
CA GLY A 200 -8.40 -6.28 3.52
C GLY A 200 -9.25 -6.86 4.65
N GLY A 201 -10.47 -6.36 4.79
CA GLY A 201 -11.52 -6.89 5.66
C GLY A 201 -12.31 -8.00 4.98
N LYS A 202 -13.63 -7.97 5.16
CA LYS A 202 -14.54 -8.92 4.51
C LYS A 202 -14.51 -8.75 3.00
N THR A 203 -14.65 -9.85 2.25
CA THR A 203 -14.94 -9.78 0.82
C THR A 203 -16.35 -9.23 0.61
N LEU A 204 -16.48 -8.09 -0.06
CA LEU A 204 -17.75 -7.45 -0.38
C LEU A 204 -18.35 -8.01 -1.67
N ALA A 205 -17.52 -8.23 -2.68
CA ALA A 205 -17.95 -8.79 -3.96
C ALA A 205 -16.79 -9.51 -4.66
N ILE A 206 -17.16 -10.44 -5.55
CA ILE A 206 -16.24 -11.03 -6.53
C ILE A 206 -16.88 -10.82 -7.90
N LYS A 207 -16.15 -10.20 -8.81
CA LYS A 207 -16.61 -9.84 -10.14
C LYS A 207 -15.66 -10.45 -11.15
N ASP A 208 -16.20 -10.88 -12.29
CA ASP A 208 -15.33 -11.17 -13.44
C ASP A 208 -14.65 -9.86 -13.86
N ALA A 209 -13.36 -9.94 -14.18
CA ALA A 209 -12.60 -8.88 -14.84
C ALA A 209 -13.08 -8.77 -16.30
N SER A 210 -14.37 -8.47 -16.46
CA SER A 210 -14.97 -8.21 -17.75
C SER A 210 -14.40 -6.91 -18.36
N LYS A 211 -14.75 -6.64 -19.62
CA LYS A 211 -14.26 -5.48 -20.38
C LYS A 211 -14.27 -4.21 -19.52
N ALA A 212 -13.08 -3.73 -19.19
CA ALA A 212 -12.94 -2.48 -18.50
C ALA A 212 -13.21 -1.31 -19.45
N SER A 213 -13.77 -0.25 -18.89
CA SER A 213 -13.83 1.03 -19.58
C SER A 213 -12.42 1.64 -19.60
N LEU A 214 -11.83 1.76 -20.78
CA LEU A 214 -10.57 2.47 -20.95
C LEU A 214 -10.88 3.96 -20.95
N LEU A 215 -10.47 4.64 -19.89
CA LEU A 215 -10.59 6.08 -19.74
C LEU A 215 -9.32 6.76 -20.21
N LYS A 216 -9.48 7.83 -20.98
CA LYS A 216 -8.37 8.72 -21.31
C LYS A 216 -8.42 9.90 -20.33
N CYS A 217 -7.36 10.04 -19.54
CA CYS A 217 -7.22 11.13 -18.59
C CYS A 217 -6.26 12.20 -19.11
N SER A 218 -6.40 13.41 -18.57
CA SER A 218 -5.46 14.50 -18.75
C SER A 218 -4.05 14.07 -18.32
N PRO A 219 -2.98 14.56 -18.99
CA PRO A 219 -1.61 14.32 -18.53
C PRO A 219 -1.31 14.97 -17.18
N LYS A 220 -2.11 15.97 -16.76
CA LYS A 220 -1.95 16.63 -15.47
C LYS A 220 -2.66 15.84 -14.38
N TRP A 221 -1.88 15.25 -13.48
CA TRP A 221 -2.37 14.56 -12.29
C TRP A 221 -2.22 15.44 -11.05
N TYR A 222 -3.22 15.38 -10.19
CA TYR A 222 -3.24 15.96 -8.86
C TYR A 222 -3.08 14.83 -7.84
N GLU A 223 -2.54 15.15 -6.67
CA GLU A 223 -2.31 14.18 -5.62
C GLU A 223 -2.76 14.73 -4.25
N VAL A 224 -3.34 13.84 -3.46
CA VAL A 224 -3.65 14.06 -2.04
C VAL A 224 -3.07 12.93 -1.22
N LYS A 225 -2.41 13.26 -0.11
CA LYS A 225 -1.84 12.31 0.85
C LYS A 225 -2.54 12.44 2.20
N ILE A 226 -3.08 11.34 2.72
CA ILE A 226 -3.75 11.28 4.02
C ILE A 226 -2.95 10.35 4.91
N PHE A 227 -2.38 10.88 5.98
CA PHE A 227 -1.59 10.11 6.95
C PHE A 227 -2.49 9.66 8.11
N TYR A 228 -2.78 8.38 8.22
CA TYR A 228 -3.64 7.86 9.29
C TYR A 228 -2.80 7.36 10.47
N ARG A 229 -3.11 7.81 11.68
CA ARG A 229 -2.30 7.55 12.88
C ARG A 229 -3.21 7.33 14.08
N SER A 230 -2.77 6.52 15.03
CA SER A 230 -3.45 6.45 16.34
C SER A 230 -3.35 7.78 17.07
N ARG A 231 -4.29 8.03 17.98
CA ARG A 231 -4.27 9.20 18.88
C ARG A 231 -2.92 9.36 19.59
N GLU A 232 -2.35 8.27 20.11
CA GLU A 232 -1.05 8.27 20.78
C GLU A 232 0.08 8.72 19.85
N SER A 233 0.10 8.22 18.61
CA SER A 233 1.06 8.67 17.59
C SER A 233 0.90 10.16 17.28
N LEU A 234 -0.34 10.66 17.16
CA LEU A 234 -0.63 12.07 16.93
C LEU A 234 -0.23 12.97 18.12
N GLN A 235 -0.36 12.47 19.35
CA GLN A 235 0.11 13.15 20.56
C GLN A 235 1.65 13.22 20.62
N ASN A 236 2.34 12.17 20.14
CA ASN A 236 3.80 12.14 20.13
C ASN A 236 4.42 13.09 19.12
N ILE A 237 3.75 13.35 17.98
CA ILE A 237 4.17 14.37 17.01
C ILE A 237 3.65 15.78 17.36
N GLY A 238 2.85 15.93 18.42
CA GLY A 238 2.36 17.21 18.90
C GLY A 238 1.14 17.78 18.15
N LEU A 239 0.46 16.98 17.32
CA LEU A 239 -0.78 17.41 16.65
C LEU A 239 -2.00 17.37 17.57
N VAL A 240 -2.03 16.41 18.49
CA VAL A 240 -3.09 16.26 19.49
C VAL A 240 -2.51 16.56 20.87
N LYS A 241 -3.26 17.30 21.70
CA LYS A 241 -2.84 17.54 23.09
C LYS A 241 -2.75 16.21 23.83
N ARG A 242 -1.65 16.03 24.57
CA ARG A 242 -1.50 14.87 25.46
C ARG A 242 -2.59 14.89 26.50
N ASP A 243 -3.35 13.81 26.58
CA ASP A 243 -4.28 13.60 27.68
C ASP A 243 -3.45 13.56 28.99
N PRO A 244 -3.94 14.18 30.09
CA PRO A 244 -3.21 14.17 31.35
C PRO A 244 -2.96 12.72 31.76
N LYS A 245 -1.70 12.32 31.83
CA LYS A 245 -1.32 10.97 32.23
C LYS A 245 -1.95 10.72 33.59
N PRO A 246 -2.73 9.64 33.80
CA PRO A 246 -3.26 9.34 35.12
C PRO A 246 -2.08 9.33 36.07
N GLU A 247 -2.14 10.13 37.14
CA GLU A 247 -1.13 10.13 38.18
C GLU A 247 -0.98 8.68 38.62
N VAL A 248 0.12 8.05 38.19
CA VAL A 248 0.50 6.76 38.71
C VAL A 248 0.79 7.06 40.16
N LYS A 249 -0.21 6.79 41.02
CA LYS A 249 -0.01 6.81 42.46
C LYS A 249 1.17 5.89 42.68
N SER A 250 2.33 6.49 42.92
CA SER A 250 3.53 5.77 43.28
C SER A 250 3.13 4.94 44.49
N ASP A 251 3.02 3.62 44.32
CA ASP A 251 2.78 2.74 45.45
C ASP A 251 3.80 3.13 46.52
N PRO A 252 3.34 3.52 47.74
CA PRO A 252 4.24 4.02 48.75
C PRO A 252 5.27 2.93 49.04
N ALA A 253 6.53 3.36 49.00
CA ALA A 253 7.74 2.57 49.19
C ALA A 253 7.56 1.48 50.27
N GLY A 254 7.40 0.25 49.81
CA GLY A 254 7.16 -0.91 50.66
C GLY A 254 7.98 -2.14 50.29
N ARG A 255 9.16 -1.98 49.69
CA ARG A 255 10.12 -3.09 49.56
C ARG A 255 11.53 -2.66 49.97
N LYS A 256 11.82 -2.90 51.24
CA LYS A 256 13.17 -3.02 51.78
C LYS A 256 13.94 -4.10 51.00
N GLY A 257 15.10 -3.72 50.48
CA GLY A 257 16.28 -4.58 50.38
C GLY A 257 16.29 -5.66 49.31
N LYS A 258 16.99 -5.40 48.20
CA LYS A 258 18.04 -6.32 47.72
C LYS A 258 19.26 -5.50 47.28
N PRO A 259 20.48 -5.92 47.66
CA PRO A 259 21.71 -5.16 47.40
C PRO A 259 22.06 -5.11 45.91
N LYS A 260 22.73 -4.01 45.53
CA LYS A 260 23.32 -3.77 44.21
C LYS A 260 24.20 -4.96 43.78
N PRO A 261 24.10 -5.46 42.53
CA PRO A 261 25.21 -6.18 41.94
C PRO A 261 26.37 -5.21 41.70
N GLU A 262 27.57 -5.66 42.08
CA GLU A 262 28.83 -4.94 41.91
C GLU A 262 29.05 -4.51 40.46
N VAL A 263 29.52 -3.27 40.32
CA VAL A 263 30.06 -2.73 39.07
C VAL A 263 31.37 -3.44 38.81
N ILE A 264 31.41 -4.34 37.82
CA ILE A 264 32.67 -4.84 37.26
C ILE A 264 33.18 -3.71 36.37
N THR A 265 34.16 -2.95 36.87
CA THR A 265 35.03 -2.11 36.04
C THR A 265 35.92 -3.04 35.21
N ILE A 266 35.68 -3.08 33.89
CA ILE A 266 36.64 -3.65 32.95
C ILE A 266 37.67 -2.55 32.70
N ASP A 267 38.87 -2.76 33.21
CA ASP A 267 40.07 -1.99 32.95
C ASP A 267 40.55 -2.35 31.52
N ASP A 268 40.26 -1.48 30.56
CA ASP A 268 40.83 -1.54 29.21
C ASP A 268 42.24 -0.92 29.27
N SER A 269 43.23 -1.75 29.62
CA SER A 269 44.64 -1.45 29.47
C SER A 269 45.17 -2.00 28.15
N ASP A 270 45.90 -1.13 27.45
CA ASP A 270 46.62 -1.29 26.19
C ASP A 270 47.27 -2.66 25.94
N ASP A 271 47.19 -3.16 24.70
CA ASP A 271 48.41 -3.57 24.01
C ASP A 271 48.28 -3.52 22.48
N GLU A 272 49.30 -2.90 21.88
CA GLU A 272 49.41 -2.48 20.49
C GLU A 272 50.31 -3.46 19.71
N ALA A 273 49.81 -3.95 18.57
CA ALA A 273 50.57 -4.45 17.38
C ALA A 273 51.35 -5.81 17.47
N PRO A 274 51.93 -6.33 16.35
CA PRO A 274 51.37 -6.60 15.02
C PRO A 274 51.59 -8.07 14.54
N ALA A 275 51.11 -8.37 13.32
CA ALA A 275 51.16 -9.65 12.58
C ALA A 275 52.55 -10.34 12.45
N PRO A 276 52.67 -11.60 11.96
CA PRO A 276 52.57 -11.87 10.52
C PRO A 276 52.04 -13.25 10.08
N ALA A 277 51.80 -13.33 8.77
CA ALA A 277 51.41 -14.48 7.98
C ALA A 277 52.28 -15.75 8.16
N SER A 278 51.70 -16.93 7.92
CA SER A 278 52.04 -17.79 6.77
C SER A 278 51.52 -19.23 6.93
N ARG A 279 51.21 -19.85 5.79
CA ARG A 279 51.36 -21.29 5.46
C ARG A 279 50.42 -22.29 6.16
N LEU A 280 50.05 -23.44 5.60
CA LEU A 280 50.00 -24.06 4.27
C LEU A 280 49.33 -25.45 4.53
N VAL A 281 48.80 -26.10 3.49
CA VAL A 281 48.54 -27.56 3.39
C VAL A 281 47.21 -28.14 3.91
N LYS A 282 46.46 -28.70 2.94
CA LYS A 282 45.33 -29.64 3.05
C LYS A 282 45.73 -30.98 3.69
N PRO A 283 44.78 -31.83 4.09
CA PRO A 283 44.58 -33.00 3.22
C PRO A 283 43.12 -33.45 3.04
N GLU A 284 42.93 -34.15 1.93
CA GLU A 284 41.73 -34.86 1.47
C GLU A 284 41.41 -36.12 2.29
N ARG A 285 40.11 -36.45 2.33
CA ARG A 285 39.46 -37.80 2.39
C ARG A 285 37.96 -37.52 2.57
N GLY A 286 37.00 -37.87 1.71
CA GLY A 286 36.89 -38.93 0.73
C GLY A 286 35.87 -39.95 1.23
N VAL A 287 34.57 -39.85 0.88
CA VAL A 287 33.61 -40.98 0.90
C VAL A 287 32.55 -40.82 -0.20
N LYS A 288 32.61 -41.74 -1.16
CA LYS A 288 31.61 -42.11 -2.17
C LYS A 288 30.27 -42.53 -1.52
N ARG A 289 29.15 -42.16 -2.12
CA ARG A 289 27.97 -43.04 -2.24
C ARG A 289 27.16 -42.71 -3.49
N GLU A 290 27.24 -43.62 -4.45
CA GLU A 290 26.30 -43.76 -5.56
C GLU A 290 24.96 -44.28 -5.02
N ARG A 291 23.86 -43.80 -5.60
CA ARG A 291 22.68 -44.65 -5.79
C ARG A 291 21.90 -44.20 -7.01
N GLU A 292 21.94 -45.07 -8.02
CA GLU A 292 21.07 -45.10 -9.18
C GLU A 292 19.61 -45.30 -8.78
N GLY A 293 18.71 -44.77 -9.61
CA GLY A 293 17.26 -44.91 -9.44
C GLY A 293 16.51 -44.29 -10.63
N THR A 294 16.71 -44.87 -11.81
CA THR A 294 15.93 -44.66 -13.03
C THR A 294 14.49 -45.14 -12.85
N VAL A 295 13.51 -44.27 -13.11
CA VAL A 295 12.18 -44.71 -13.58
C VAL A 295 11.76 -43.81 -14.74
N ALA A 296 11.71 -44.44 -15.91
CA ALA A 296 11.16 -43.89 -17.13
C ALA A 296 9.64 -43.94 -17.10
N VAL A 297 8.97 -42.86 -17.52
CA VAL A 297 7.59 -42.94 -18.01
C VAL A 297 7.53 -42.27 -19.38
N LYS A 298 7.43 -43.13 -20.39
CA LYS A 298 7.01 -42.78 -21.75
C LYS A 298 5.51 -42.48 -21.75
N SER A 299 5.10 -41.41 -22.43
CA SER A 299 3.87 -41.44 -23.22
C SER A 299 4.04 -40.60 -24.48
N GLU A 300 4.05 -41.31 -25.61
CA GLU A 300 3.66 -40.82 -26.94
C GLU A 300 2.15 -40.44 -26.91
N LYS A 301 1.47 -39.76 -27.84
CA LYS A 301 1.70 -39.32 -29.23
C LYS A 301 0.49 -38.45 -29.63
N ARG A 302 0.72 -37.47 -30.53
CA ARG A 302 -0.18 -36.91 -31.59
C ARG A 302 -1.52 -36.28 -31.14
N VAL A 303 -1.91 -35.12 -31.69
CA VAL A 303 -2.55 -34.99 -33.02
C VAL A 303 -2.46 -33.54 -33.57
N LYS A 304 -2.17 -33.47 -34.89
CA LYS A 304 -2.48 -32.53 -36.00
C LYS A 304 -2.67 -31.02 -35.70
N LYS A 305 -1.87 -30.09 -36.27
CA LYS A 305 -1.72 -29.65 -37.69
C LYS A 305 -2.86 -28.74 -38.14
N GLU A 306 -2.59 -27.44 -38.24
CA GLU A 306 -3.13 -26.58 -39.31
C GLU A 306 -2.14 -25.44 -39.62
N ALA A 307 -1.82 -25.32 -40.90
CA ALA A 307 -0.84 -24.42 -41.47
C ALA A 307 -1.55 -23.15 -41.92
N SER A 308 -1.09 -21.97 -41.50
CA SER A 308 -1.57 -20.71 -42.07
C SER A 308 -0.84 -20.42 -43.37
N VAL A 309 -1.63 -20.27 -44.44
CA VAL A 309 -1.22 -19.91 -45.80
C VAL A 309 -0.52 -18.53 -45.81
N PRO A 310 0.58 -18.33 -46.57
CA PRO A 310 1.15 -17.01 -46.77
C PRO A 310 0.24 -16.15 -47.66
N LYS A 311 -0.01 -14.92 -47.23
CA LYS A 311 -0.80 -13.92 -47.96
C LYS A 311 0.03 -13.40 -49.13
N VAL A 312 -0.40 -13.69 -50.36
CA VAL A 312 0.12 -13.05 -51.57
C VAL A 312 -0.40 -11.61 -51.58
N VAL A 313 0.50 -10.64 -51.64
CA VAL A 313 0.17 -9.23 -51.88
C VAL A 313 0.40 -8.99 -53.37
N ASP A 314 -0.68 -8.75 -54.09
CA ASP A 314 -0.66 -8.29 -55.48
C ASP A 314 -0.40 -6.78 -55.48
N MET A 315 0.63 -6.33 -56.19
CA MET A 315 1.03 -4.93 -56.33
C MET A 315 0.79 -4.43 -57.77
N THR A 316 -0.35 -4.78 -58.34
CA THR A 316 -0.82 -4.19 -59.60
C THR A 316 -1.98 -3.25 -59.34
N ALA A 317 -1.64 -1.99 -59.06
CA ALA A 317 -2.53 -0.85 -59.27
C ALA A 317 -1.64 0.38 -59.51
N ASP A 318 -1.37 0.59 -60.79
CA ASP A 318 -1.10 1.91 -61.35
C ASP A 318 -2.38 2.75 -61.20
N ASP A 319 -2.26 3.94 -60.59
CA ASP A 319 -2.92 5.20 -60.95
C ASP A 319 -2.34 6.36 -60.11
#